data_AF-A0A946MIW9-F1
#
_entry.id   AF-A0A946MIW9-F1
#
_cell.length_a   1.000
_cell.length_b   1.000
_cell.length_c   1.000
_cell.angle_alpha   90.00
_cell.angle_beta   90.00
_cell.angle_gamma   90.00
#
_symmetry.space_group_name_H-M   'P 1'
#
loop_
_entity.id
_entity.type
_entity.pdbx_description
1 polymer ?
#
loop_
_entity_poly.entity_id
_entity_poly.type
_entity_poly.pdbx_seq_one_letter_code
_entity_poly.pdbx_strand_id
1 'polypeptide(L)' 'IDDLEEERRLFYVAMTRAMDILCLTYAKKRSIYGKSFKRQRSFFIDDIEKSLTQLEKSRVFLPVNKKEKQLELF' A
#
# COMPACT_ATOMS: atom_id res chain seq x y z
N ILE A 1 5.00 15.69 20.26
CA ILE A 1 3.62 15.27 20.56
C ILE A 1 2.68 15.95 19.57
N ASP A 2 2.84 17.25 19.33
CA ASP A 2 2.12 18.02 18.29
C ASP A 2 2.10 17.36 16.89
N ASP A 3 3.24 16.90 16.39
CA ASP A 3 3.31 16.40 15.00
C ASP A 3 2.40 15.19 14.73
N LEU A 4 2.25 14.29 15.71
CA LEU A 4 1.41 13.10 15.55
C LEU A 4 -0.08 13.43 15.57
N GLU A 5 -0.48 14.43 16.36
CA GLU A 5 -1.86 14.91 16.39
C GLU A 5 -2.21 15.64 15.08
N GLU A 6 -1.27 16.43 14.54
CA GLU A 6 -1.47 17.06 13.24
C GLU A 6 -1.51 16.02 12.11
N GLU A 7 -0.64 15.00 12.11
CA GLU A 7 -0.73 13.88 11.16
C GLU A 7 -2.09 13.15 11.26
N ARG A 8 -2.61 12.98 12.48
CA ARG A 8 -3.95 12.39 12.70
C ARG A 8 -5.05 13.28 12.14
N ARG A 9 -4.95 14.59 12.33
CA ARG A 9 -5.91 15.57 11.79
C ARG A 9 -5.89 15.56 10.27
N LEU A 10 -4.71 15.51 9.65
CA LEU A 10 -4.55 15.39 8.21
C LEU A 10 -5.18 14.09 7.68
N PHE A 11 -4.97 12.96 8.37
CA PHE A 11 -5.59 11.69 8.01
C PHE A 11 -7.11 11.76 8.08
N TYR A 12 -7.68 12.31 9.16
CA TYR A 12 -9.12 12.49 9.31
C TYR A 12 -9.72 13.36 8.19
N VAL A 13 -9.08 14.49 7.88
CA VAL A 13 -9.52 15.36 6.77
C VAL A 13 -9.52 14.58 5.47
N ALA A 14 -8.46 13.83 5.17
CA ALA A 14 -8.38 13.02 3.95
C ALA A 14 -9.49 11.95 3.88
N MET A 15 -9.82 11.28 4.99
CA MET A 15 -10.93 10.31 5.04
C MET A 15 -12.27 10.97 4.70
N THR A 16 -12.55 12.14 5.27
CA THR A 16 -13.81 12.87 5.03
C THR A 16 -13.92 13.51 3.64
N ARG A 17 -12.86 13.46 2.81
CA ARG A 17 -12.94 13.92 1.42
C ARG A 17 -13.61 12.92 0.49
N ALA A 18 -13.57 11.64 0.83
CA ALA A 18 -14.27 10.62 0.05
C ALA A 18 -15.78 10.70 0.37
N MET A 19 -16.61 10.80 -0.68
CA MET A 19 -18.07 10.77 -0.54
C MET A 19 -18.60 9.34 -0.54
N ASP A 20 -18.23 8.54 -1.55
CA ASP A 20 -18.77 7.18 -1.71
C ASP A 20 -17.76 6.07 -1.39
N ILE A 21 -16.55 6.14 -1.94
CA ILE A 21 -15.55 5.06 -1.83
C ILE A 21 -14.20 5.63 -1.40
N LEU A 22 -13.64 5.07 -0.31
CA LEU A 22 -12.30 5.39 0.18
C LEU A 22 -11.37 4.19 -0.02
N CYS A 23 -10.33 4.38 -0.84
CA CYS A 23 -9.30 3.36 -1.07
C CYS A 23 -7.98 3.77 -0.41
N LEU A 24 -7.57 3.04 0.63
CA LEU A 24 -6.27 3.23 1.28
C LEU A 24 -5.27 2.18 0.82
N THR A 25 -4.08 2.60 0.39
CA THR A 25 -3.02 1.70 -0.06
C THR A 25 -1.69 2.02 0.63
N TYR A 26 -0.85 0.99 0.82
CA TYR A 26 0.49 1.16 1.40
C TYR A 26 1.48 0.25 0.66
N ALA A 27 2.76 0.66 0.65
CA ALA A 27 3.84 -0.12 0.07
C ALA A 27 4.79 -0.62 1.17
N LYS A 28 5.06 -1.92 1.20
CA LYS A 28 6.03 -2.53 2.14
C LYS A 28 7.47 -2.08 1.87
N LYS A 29 7.81 -1.80 0.61
CA LYS A 29 9.12 -1.33 0.16
C LYS A 29 8.92 -0.22 -0.84
N ARG A 30 9.58 0.92 -0.64
CA ARG A 30 9.55 2.07 -1.57
C ARG A 30 10.97 2.57 -1.80
N SER A 31 11.31 2.87 -3.05
CA SER A 31 12.54 3.57 -3.39
C SER A 31 12.31 5.06 -3.20
N ILE A 32 13.10 5.70 -2.35
CA ILE A 32 13.05 7.15 -2.08
C ILE A 32 14.47 7.67 -2.20
N TYR A 33 14.70 8.65 -3.06
CA TYR A 33 16.03 9.22 -3.33
C TYR A 33 17.11 8.16 -3.63
N GLY A 34 16.76 7.16 -4.46
CA GLY A 34 17.65 6.07 -4.86
C GLY A 34 17.90 5.00 -3.78
N LYS A 35 17.38 5.18 -2.57
CA LYS A 35 17.51 4.21 -1.48
C LYS A 35 16.21 3.44 -1.29
N SER A 36 16.34 2.13 -1.14
CA SER A 36 15.21 1.24 -0.87
C SER A 36 14.88 1.22 0.62
N PHE A 37 13.73 1.76 1.00
CA PHE A 37 13.25 1.74 2.39
C PHE A 37 12.15 0.71 2.57
N LYS A 38 12.23 -0.05 3.66
CA LYS A 38 11.11 -0.84 4.16
C LYS A 38 10.23 0.06 5.03
N ARG A 39 8.93 0.02 4.82
CA ARG A 39 7.95 0.79 5.58
C ARG A 39 6.89 -0.15 6.12
N GLN A 40 6.46 0.11 7.36
CA GLN A 40 5.31 -0.55 7.95
C GLN A 40 4.03 0.20 7.55
N ARG A 41 2.88 -0.42 7.80
CA ARG A 41 1.58 0.23 7.63
C ARG A 41 1.49 1.39 8.61
N SER A 42 0.71 2.41 8.24
CA SER A 42 0.40 3.49 9.18
C SER A 42 -0.47 2.94 10.31
N PHE A 43 -0.14 3.30 11.55
CA PHE A 43 -0.93 2.91 12.73
C PHE A 43 -2.36 3.45 12.67
N PHE A 44 -2.58 4.59 12.00
CA PHE A 44 -3.92 5.12 11.75
C PHE A 44 -4.84 4.16 10.97
N ILE A 45 -4.29 3.24 10.19
CA ILE A 45 -5.07 2.22 9.47
C ILE A 45 -5.51 1.11 10.43
N ASP A 46 -4.68 0.79 11.42
CA ASP A 46 -4.97 -0.27 12.40
C ASP A 46 -5.98 0.21 13.46
N ASP A 47 -6.10 1.53 13.66
CA ASP A 47 -7.11 2.16 14.53
C ASP A 47 -8.54 2.11 13.93
N ILE A 48 -8.69 1.89 12.62
CA ILE A 48 -10.00 1.82 11.97
C ILE A 48 -10.69 0.50 12.31
N GLU A 49 -11.98 0.57 12.59
CA GLU A 49 -12.77 -0.63 12.88
C GLU A 49 -12.70 -1.63 11.71
N LYS A 50 -12.29 -2.87 12.00
CA LYS A 50 -12.07 -3.92 10.99
C LYS A 50 -13.36 -4.29 10.24
N SER A 51 -14.53 -4.07 10.85
CA SER A 51 -15.84 -4.29 10.24
C SER A 51 -16.09 -3.37 9.04
N LEU A 52 -15.48 -2.19 9.02
CA LEU A 52 -15.65 -1.17 7.98
C LEU A 52 -14.62 -1.29 6.85
N THR A 53 -13.65 -2.21 6.96
CA THR A 53 -12.50 -2.29 6.04
C THR A 53 -12.50 -3.59 5.25
N GLN A 54 -12.54 -3.49 3.93
CA GLN A 54 -12.33 -4.64 3.04
C GLN A 54 -10.85 -4.71 2.63
N LEU A 55 -10.13 -5.72 3.11
CA LEU A 55 -8.72 -5.91 2.78
C LEU A 55 -8.56 -6.68 1.46
N GLU A 56 -8.49 -5.95 0.36
CA GLU A 56 -8.11 -6.50 -0.94
C GLU A 56 -6.60 -6.74 -0.99
N LYS A 57 -6.18 -8.02 -0.97
CA LYS A 57 -4.80 -8.37 -1.28
C LYS A 57 -4.63 -8.27 -2.79
N SER A 58 -4.02 -7.17 -3.26
CA SER A 58 -3.62 -7.02 -4.65
C SER A 58 -2.87 -8.30 -5.08
N ARG A 59 -3.47 -9.10 -5.95
CA ARG A 59 -2.81 -10.24 -6.58
C ARG A 59 -1.70 -9.65 -7.43
N VAL A 60 -0.50 -9.59 -6.87
CA VAL A 60 0.69 -9.22 -7.64
C VAL A 60 0.79 -10.28 -8.72
N PHE A 61 0.70 -9.89 -10.00
CA PHE A 61 1.10 -10.78 -11.08
C PHE A 61 2.57 -11.09 -10.85
N LEU A 62 2.84 -12.25 -10.26
CA LEU A 62 4.18 -12.80 -10.24
C LEU A 62 4.52 -13.06 -11.71
N PRO A 63 5.61 -12.50 -12.25
CA PRO A 63 6.02 -12.82 -13.60
C PRO A 63 6.25 -14.33 -13.64
N VAL A 64 5.37 -15.06 -14.34
CA VAL A 64 5.61 -16.46 -14.65
C VAL A 64 6.84 -16.45 -15.51
N ASN A 65 7.96 -16.92 -14.95
CA ASN A 65 9.21 -17.08 -15.68
C ASN A 65 8.98 -18.19 -16.71
N LYS A 66 8.42 -17.81 -17.86
CA LYS A 66 8.31 -18.65 -19.02
C LYS A 66 9.75 -18.77 -19.51
N LYS A 67 10.48 -19.78 -19.03
CA LYS A 67 11.72 -20.21 -19.68
C LYS A 67 11.33 -20.39 -21.13
N GLU A 68 11.74 -19.46 -21.97
CA GLU A 68 11.62 -19.61 -23.40
C GLU A 68 12.35 -20.92 -23.68
N LYS A 69 11.59 -21.95 -24.11
CA LYS A 69 12.20 -23.13 -24.67
C LYS A 69 12.89 -22.60 -25.92
N GLN A 70 14.15 -22.23 -25.77
CA GLN A 70 15.04 -22.00 -26.89
C GLN A 70 14.87 -23.24 -27.75
N LEU A 71 14.17 -23.08 -28.87
CA LEU A 71 14.21 -24.10 -29.91
C LEU A 71 15.68 -24.16 -30.26
N GLU A 72 16.36 -25.22 -29.84
CA GLU A 72 17.70 -25.53 -30.31
C GLU A 72 17.56 -25.69 -31.83
N LEU A 73 17.79 -24.57 -32.52
CA LEU A 73 17.85 -24.54 -33.96
C LEU A 73 19.29 -24.79 -34.36
N PHE A 74 19.89 -25.87 -33.86
CA PHE A 74 21.04 -26.61 -34.40
C PHE A 74 21.13 -27.96 -33.69
#